data_AF-A0A497RZQ1-F1
#
_entry.id   AF-A0A497RZQ1-F1
#
_cell.length_a   1.000
_cell.length_b   1.000
_cell.length_c   1.000
_cell.angle_alpha   90.00
_cell.angle_beta   90.00
_cell.angle_gamma   90.00
#
_symmetry.space_group_name_H-M   'P 1'
#
loop_
_entity.id
_entity.type
_entity.pdbx_description
1 polymer ?
#
loop_
_entity_poly.entity_id
_entity_poly.type
_entity_poly.pdbx_seq_one_letter_code
_entity_poly.pdbx_strand_id
1 'polypeptide(L)'
;MELEELINKIEQASNDHRIPQRIRNVLKRISKDLKSDPKDLSVKITSAVYELDDILEDINIPMHAKTVLWDIISDLEEISKEV
;
A
#
# COMPACT_ATOMS: atom_id res chain seq x y z
N MET A 1 -5.37 -11.99 6.52
CA MET A 1 -6.07 -11.44 5.33
C MET A 1 -5.43 -12.01 4.07
N GLU A 2 -6.15 -12.23 2.97
CA GLU A 2 -5.53 -12.76 1.73
C GLU A 2 -4.89 -11.65 0.86
N LEU A 3 -3.86 -12.00 0.07
CA LEU A 3 -3.17 -11.03 -0.82
C LEU A 3 -4.12 -10.33 -1.80
N GLU A 4 -5.08 -11.07 -2.36
CA GLU A 4 -6.05 -10.50 -3.30
C GLU A 4 -6.97 -9.47 -2.62
N GLU A 5 -7.37 -9.72 -1.37
CA GLU A 5 -8.17 -8.78 -0.57
C GLU A 5 -7.40 -7.48 -0.31
N LEU A 6 -6.11 -7.59 0.06
CA LEU A 6 -5.24 -6.43 0.24
C LEU A 6 -5.10 -5.62 -1.04
N ILE A 7 -4.84 -6.29 -2.15
CA ILE A 7 -4.70 -5.63 -3.45
C ILE A 7 -5.98 -4.86 -3.80
N ASN A 8 -7.16 -5.46 -3.57
CA ASN A 8 -8.44 -4.79 -3.77
C ASN A 8 -8.62 -3.58 -2.84
N LYS A 9 -8.18 -3.67 -1.58
CA LYS A 9 -8.17 -2.56 -0.62
C LYS A 9 -7.28 -1.40 -1.09
N ILE A 10 -6.07 -1.70 -1.56
CA ILE A 10 -5.13 -0.72 -2.13
C ILE A 10 -5.75 -0.04 -3.35
N GLU A 11 -6.39 -0.81 -4.24
CA GLU A 11 -7.04 -0.24 -5.43
C GLU A 11 -8.21 0.67 -5.09
N GLN A 12 -9.04 0.31 -4.10
CA GLN A 12 -10.11 1.18 -3.61
C GLN A 12 -9.56 2.49 -3.06
N ALA A 13 -8.53 2.44 -2.20
CA ALA A 13 -7.85 3.63 -1.70
C ALA A 13 -7.25 4.48 -2.83
N SER A 14 -6.69 3.84 -3.85
CA SER A 14 -6.10 4.53 -5.01
C SER A 14 -7.12 5.29 -5.87
N ASN A 15 -8.41 4.96 -5.74
CA ASN A 15 -9.52 5.60 -6.43
C ASN A 15 -10.30 6.60 -5.54
N ASP A 16 -9.97 6.72 -4.26
CA ASP A 16 -10.59 7.71 -3.37
C ASP A 16 -10.09 9.12 -3.70
N HIS A 17 -10.95 9.93 -4.31
CA HIS A 17 -10.64 11.31 -4.67
C HIS A 17 -10.30 12.23 -3.48
N ARG A 18 -10.61 11.82 -2.24
CA ARG A 18 -10.23 12.53 -1.02
C ARG A 18 -8.76 12.36 -0.66
N ILE A 19 -8.08 11.33 -1.17
CA ILE A 19 -6.65 11.09 -0.95
C ILE A 19 -5.82 11.86 -1.99
N PRO A 20 -4.80 12.66 -1.63
CA PRO A 20 -3.97 13.40 -2.59
C PRO A 20 -3.48 12.57 -3.78
N GLN A 21 -3.48 13.17 -4.99
CA GLN A 21 -3.11 12.48 -6.25
C GLN A 21 -1.74 11.79 -6.19
N ARG A 22 -0.75 12.41 -5.52
CA ARG A 22 0.58 11.83 -5.34
C ARG A 22 0.52 10.46 -4.67
N ILE A 23 -0.27 10.34 -3.59
CA ILE A 23 -0.44 9.10 -2.82
C ILE A 23 -1.23 8.08 -3.64
N ARG A 24 -2.30 8.52 -4.33
CA ARG A 24 -3.06 7.63 -5.22
C ARG A 24 -2.18 7.00 -6.30
N ASN A 25 -1.25 7.76 -6.88
CA ASN A 25 -0.32 7.23 -7.89
C ASN A 25 0.61 6.15 -7.32
N VAL A 26 1.07 6.33 -6.09
CA VAL A 26 1.90 5.34 -5.39
C VAL A 26 1.10 4.07 -5.15
N LEU A 27 -0.12 4.19 -4.61
CA LEU A 27 -1.02 3.04 -4.38
C LEU A 27 -1.31 2.26 -5.67
N LYS A 28 -1.52 2.95 -6.81
CA LYS A 28 -1.72 2.29 -8.11
C LYS A 28 -0.48 1.54 -8.60
N ARG A 29 0.72 2.06 -8.31
CA ARG A 29 1.97 1.37 -8.64
C ARG A 29 2.11 0.12 -7.76
N ILE A 30 1.95 0.27 -6.44
CA ILE A 30 2.04 -0.83 -5.48
C ILE A 30 1.05 -1.95 -5.84
N SER A 31 -0.22 -1.63 -6.13
CA SER A 31 -1.20 -2.65 -6.51
C SER A 31 -0.80 -3.40 -7.79
N LYS A 32 -0.26 -2.69 -8.78
CA LYS A 32 0.24 -3.29 -10.03
C LYS A 32 1.45 -4.19 -9.78
N ASP A 33 2.38 -3.77 -8.92
CA ASP A 33 3.58 -4.52 -8.60
C ASP A 33 3.24 -5.80 -7.83
N LEU A 34 2.32 -5.74 -6.86
CA LEU A 34 1.83 -6.91 -6.12
C LEU A 34 1.01 -7.88 -7.00
N LYS A 35 0.33 -7.40 -8.04
CA LYS A 35 -0.36 -8.24 -9.04
C LYS A 35 0.57 -8.90 -10.05
N SER A 36 1.81 -8.44 -10.18
CA SER A 36 2.78 -8.99 -11.14
C SER A 36 3.35 -10.34 -10.66
N ASP A 37 4.20 -10.99 -11.48
CA ASP A 37 4.76 -12.35 -11.26
C ASP A 37 4.96 -12.69 -9.76
N PRO A 38 4.38 -13.77 -9.21
CA PRO A 38 4.49 -14.10 -7.79
C PRO A 38 5.92 -14.29 -7.27
N LYS A 39 6.91 -14.38 -8.16
CA LYS A 39 8.32 -14.29 -7.77
C LYS A 39 8.59 -13.01 -6.98
N ASP A 40 9.38 -13.18 -5.91
CA ASP A 40 9.85 -12.10 -5.06
C ASP A 40 8.74 -11.31 -4.35
N LEU A 41 7.58 -11.94 -4.08
CA LEU A 41 6.48 -11.30 -3.36
C LEU A 41 6.93 -10.64 -2.04
N SER A 42 7.75 -11.34 -1.24
CA SER A 42 8.32 -10.78 0.00
C SER A 42 9.13 -9.49 -0.23
N VAL A 43 9.93 -9.44 -1.31
CA VAL A 43 10.72 -8.25 -1.68
C VAL A 43 9.81 -7.10 -2.13
N LYS A 44 8.74 -7.41 -2.88
CA LYS A 44 7.76 -6.42 -3.33
C LYS A 44 6.97 -5.84 -2.16
N ILE A 45 6.53 -6.69 -1.22
CA ILE A 45 5.86 -6.27 0.00
C ILE A 45 6.78 -5.36 0.81
N THR A 46 8.02 -5.77 1.03
CA THR A 46 9.04 -4.97 1.74
C THR A 46 9.22 -3.60 1.07
N SER A 47 9.33 -3.57 -0.25
CA SER A 47 9.47 -2.33 -1.02
C SER A 47 8.24 -1.43 -0.90
N ALA A 48 7.03 -2.01 -0.91
CA ALA A 48 5.78 -1.28 -0.74
C ALA A 48 5.67 -0.66 0.67
N VAL A 49 6.05 -1.40 1.72
CA VAL A 49 6.06 -0.91 3.10
C VAL A 49 6.97 0.31 3.22
N TYR A 50 8.22 0.22 2.76
CA TYR A 50 9.16 1.35 2.80
C TYR A 50 8.62 2.58 2.05
N GLU A 51 8.06 2.38 0.87
CA GLU A 51 7.55 3.49 0.07
C GLU A 51 6.33 4.17 0.70
N LEU A 52 5.50 3.43 1.43
CA LEU A 52 4.38 3.99 2.18
C LEU A 52 4.82 4.65 3.49
N ASP A 53 5.83 4.11 4.18
CA ASP A 53 6.42 4.73 5.37
C ASP A 53 7.06 6.09 5.04
N ASP A 54 7.82 6.18 3.96
CA ASP A 54 8.39 7.44 3.47
C ASP A 54 7.30 8.51 3.24
N ILE A 55 6.10 8.09 2.80
CA ILE A 55 4.96 8.99 2.62
C ILE A 55 4.39 9.43 3.96
N LEU A 56 4.35 8.54 4.96
CA LEU A 56 3.82 8.83 6.31
C LEU A 56 4.67 9.84 7.10
N GLU A 57 5.93 10.03 6.70
CA GLU A 57 6.84 11.06 7.22
C GLU A 57 6.50 12.47 6.71
N ASP A 58 5.71 12.63 5.63
CA ASP A 58 5.32 13.93 5.10
C ASP A 58 4.35 14.65 6.07
N ILE A 59 4.79 15.79 6.61
CA ILE A 59 4.00 16.63 7.51
C ILE A 59 2.70 17.16 6.88
N ASN A 60 2.62 17.19 5.55
CA ASN A 60 1.45 17.68 4.82
C ASN A 60 0.42 16.59 4.54
N ILE A 61 0.65 15.33 4.96
CA ILE A 61 -0.28 14.25 4.69
C ILE A 61 -1.59 14.46 5.48
N PRO A 62 -2.76 14.36 4.83
CA PRO A 62 -4.03 14.42 5.54
C PRO A 62 -4.20 13.24 6.52
N MET A 63 -4.83 13.49 7.67
CA MET A 63 -5.03 12.47 8.71
C MET A 63 -5.76 11.22 8.19
N HIS A 64 -6.79 11.37 7.37
CA HIS A 64 -7.52 10.22 6.81
C HIS A 64 -6.63 9.38 5.88
N ALA A 65 -5.76 10.02 5.09
CA ALA A 65 -4.81 9.30 4.25
C ALA A 65 -3.79 8.56 5.11
N LYS A 66 -3.30 9.18 6.19
CA LYS A 66 -2.38 8.54 7.15
C LYS A 66 -2.98 7.26 7.75
N THR A 67 -4.23 7.30 8.19
CA THR A 67 -4.92 6.12 8.71
C THR A 67 -5.04 5.02 7.66
N VAL A 68 -5.42 5.35 6.43
CA VAL A 68 -5.53 4.38 5.33
C VAL A 68 -4.18 3.74 5.01
N LEU A 69 -3.10 4.54 4.95
CA LEU A 69 -1.77 4.01 4.66
C LEU A 69 -1.26 3.11 5.79
N TRP A 70 -1.46 3.50 7.05
CA TRP A 70 -1.05 2.69 8.19
C TRP A 70 -1.76 1.33 8.25
N ASP A 71 -3.06 1.34 7.93
CA ASP A 71 -3.88 0.14 7.81
C ASP A 71 -3.39 -0.78 6.68
N ILE A 72 -3.04 -0.22 5.51
CA ILE A 72 -2.42 -0.97 4.39
C ILE A 72 -1.03 -1.52 4.75
N ILE A 73 -0.21 -0.77 5.50
CA ILE A 73 1.11 -1.23 5.93
C ILE A 73 0.99 -2.41 6.90
N SER A 74 0.10 -2.31 7.88
CA SER A 74 -0.14 -3.38 8.87
C SER A 74 -0.53 -4.70 8.18
N ASP A 75 -1.41 -4.57 7.18
CA ASP A 75 -1.85 -5.65 6.31
C ASP A 75 -0.73 -6.27 5.44
N LEU A 76 0.13 -5.42 4.86
CA LEU A 76 1.32 -5.85 4.11
C LEU A 76 2.28 -6.64 5.00
N GLU A 77 2.54 -6.16 6.21
CA GLU A 77 3.41 -6.81 7.19
C GLU A 77 2.82 -8.13 7.71
N GLU A 78 1.50 -8.24 7.83
CA GLU A 78 0.82 -9.50 8.17
C GLU A 78 1.07 -10.56 7.09
N ILE A 79 0.82 -10.23 5.81
CA ILE A 79 1.06 -11.14 4.69
C ILE A 79 2.55 -11.50 4.60
N SER A 80 3.46 -10.55 4.81
CA SER A 80 4.90 -10.82 4.74
C SER A 80 5.39 -11.87 5.75
N LYS A 81 4.66 -12.11 6.85
CA LYS A 81 5.02 -13.14 7.85
C LYS A 81 4.62 -14.54 7.41
N GLU A 82 3.71 -14.66 6.45
CA GLU A 82 3.15 -15.92 5.97
C GLU A 82 3.82 -16.44 4.69
N VAL A 83 4.61 -15.60 4.01
CA VAL A 83 5.31 -15.87 2.73
C VAL A 83 6.78 -16.19 2.98
#